data_AF-A0ABD3ITE4-F1
#
_entry.id   AF-A0ABD3ITE4-F1
#
_cell.length_a   1.000
_cell.length_b   1.000
_cell.length_c   1.000
_cell.angle_alpha   90.00
_cell.angle_beta   90.00
_cell.angle_gamma   90.00
#
_symmetry.space_group_name_H-M   'P 1'
#
loop_
_entity.id
_entity.type
_entity.pdbx_description
1 polymer ?
#
loop_
_entity_poly.entity_id
_entity_poly.type
_entity_poly.pdbx_seq_one_letter_code
_entity_poly.pdbx_strand_id
1 'polypeptide(L)' 'MANKLVAVFLMCIVLAGAMYVREAEATKESFKSCFTACHDGCKAEGHGFSFCEVKCDTDCTDKEIAETLNLH' A
#
# COMPACT_ATOMS: atom_id res chain seq x y z
N MET A 1 -3.19 -35.50 -19.27
CA MET A 1 -2.89 -35.03 -17.89
C MET A 1 -2.09 -33.72 -17.90
N ALA A 2 -1.01 -33.60 -18.68
CA ALA A 2 -0.20 -32.37 -18.77
C ALA A 2 -1.00 -31.09 -19.11
N ASN A 3 -1.84 -31.12 -20.15
CA ASN A 3 -2.62 -29.94 -20.56
C ASN A 3 -3.57 -29.42 -19.46
N LYS A 4 -4.08 -30.32 -18.62
CA LYS A 4 -4.96 -29.98 -17.50
C LYS A 4 -4.18 -29.32 -16.36
N LEU A 5 -2.93 -29.73 -16.13
CA LEU A 5 -2.04 -29.10 -15.14
C LEU A 5 -1.59 -27.71 -15.59
N VAL A 6 -1.25 -27.55 -16.88
CA VAL A 6 -0.88 -26.25 -17.46
C VAL A 6 -2.03 -25.25 -17.34
N ALA A 7 -3.26 -25.67 -17.64
CA ALA A 7 -4.43 -24.81 -17.51
C ALA A 7 -4.67 -24.32 -16.06
N VAL A 8 -4.53 -25.21 -15.08
CA VAL A 8 -4.65 -24.85 -13.66
C VAL A 8 -3.54 -23.88 -13.24
N PHE A 9 -2.29 -24.15 -13.64
CA PHE A 9 -1.17 -23.25 -13.36
C PHE A 9 -1.38 -21.85 -13.93
N LEU A 10 -1.85 -21.73 -15.17
CA LEU A 10 -2.15 -20.44 -15.80
C LEU A 10 -3.27 -19.71 -15.06
N MET A 11 -4.33 -20.41 -14.64
CA MET A 11 -5.40 -19.79 -13.84
C MET A 11 -4.87 -19.27 -12.49
N CYS A 12 -3.99 -20.03 -11.81
CA CYS A 12 -3.40 -19.59 -10.55
C CYS A 12 -2.55 -18.32 -10.72
N ILE A 13 -1.77 -18.23 -11.79
CA ILE A 13 -0.96 -17.04 -12.08
C ILE A 13 -1.85 -15.82 -12.34
N VAL A 14 -2.92 -15.97 -13.12
CA VAL A 14 -3.87 -14.88 -13.41
C VAL A 14 -4.59 -14.43 -12.14
N LEU A 15 -5.01 -15.36 -11.28
CA LEU A 15 -5.66 -15.04 -10.01
C LEU A 15 -4.70 -14.31 -9.07
N ALA A 16 -3.47 -14.80 -8.91
CA ALA A 16 -2.46 -14.13 -8.10
C ALA A 16 -2.18 -12.71 -8.64
N GLY A 17 -1.97 -12.56 -9.95
CA GLY A 17 -1.77 -11.27 -10.58
C GLY A 17 -2.93 -10.29 -10.35
N ALA A 18 -4.17 -10.77 -10.47
CA ALA A 18 -5.35 -9.94 -10.19
C ALA A 18 -5.45 -9.53 -8.71
N MET A 19 -5.06 -10.40 -7.78
CA MET A 19 -5.01 -10.07 -6.35
C MET A 19 -3.94 -9.01 -6.05
N TYR A 20 -2.71 -9.20 -6.55
CA TYR A 20 -1.62 -8.23 -6.37
C TYR A 20 -1.94 -6.84 -6.92
N VAL A 21 -2.63 -6.75 -8.06
CA VAL A 21 -3.05 -5.46 -8.64
C VAL A 21 -4.05 -4.76 -7.73
N ARG A 22 -5.04 -5.48 -7.20
CA ARG A 22 -6.07 -4.92 -6.30
C ARG A 22 -5.49 -4.49 -4.96
N GLU A 23 -4.58 -5.29 -4.40
CA GLU A 23 -3.83 -4.93 -3.19
C GLU A 23 -3.04 -3.64 -3.44
N ALA A 24 -2.22 -3.58 -4.49
CA ALA A 24 -1.43 -2.39 -4.81
C ALA A 24 -2.28 -1.12 -5.02
N GLU A 25 -3.50 -1.23 -5.57
CA GLU A 25 -4.43 -0.10 -5.70
C GLU A 25 -5.01 0.33 -4.35
N ALA A 26 -5.46 -0.62 -3.53
CA ALA A 26 -5.99 -0.34 -2.19
C ALA A 26 -4.91 0.30 -1.30
N THR A 27 -3.69 -0.21 -1.38
CA THR A 27 -2.52 0.30 -0.67
C THR A 27 -2.15 1.73 -1.10
N LYS A 28 -2.25 2.05 -2.40
CA LYS A 28 -2.06 3.44 -2.88
C LYS A 28 -3.11 4.41 -2.31
N GLU A 29 -4.36 3.96 -2.21
CA GLU A 29 -5.43 4.80 -1.68
C GLU A 29 -5.30 5.01 -0.17
N SER A 30 -4.96 3.96 0.58
CA SER A 30 -4.72 4.03 2.02
C SER A 30 -3.52 4.93 2.35
N PHE A 31 -2.41 4.77 1.63
CA PHE A 31 -1.24 5.63 1.77
C PHE A 31 -1.58 7.10 1.50
N LYS A 32 -2.28 7.39 0.40
CA LYS A 32 -2.69 8.76 0.04
C LYS A 32 -3.57 9.40 1.10
N SER A 33 -4.51 8.65 1.66
CA SER A 33 -5.37 9.14 2.74
C SER A 33 -4.57 9.44 4.00
N CYS A 34 -3.67 8.52 4.39
CA CYS A 34 -2.77 8.72 5.52
C CYS A 34 -1.90 9.96 5.35
N PHE A 35 -1.23 10.08 4.21
CA PHE A 35 -0.31 11.18 3.94
C PHE A 35 -1.02 12.52 3.99
N THR A 36 -2.21 12.62 3.38
CA THR A 36 -2.98 13.87 3.35
C THR A 36 -3.35 14.33 4.76
N ALA A 37 -3.90 13.41 5.58
CA ALA A 37 -4.29 13.72 6.95
C ALA A 37 -3.09 14.10 7.83
N CYS A 38 -1.98 13.36 7.71
CA CYS A 38 -0.74 13.65 8.43
C CYS A 38 -0.17 15.01 8.04
N HIS A 39 -0.10 15.28 6.73
CA HIS A 39 0.56 16.47 6.20
C HIS A 39 -0.23 17.74 6.53
N ASP A 40 -1.56 17.69 6.50
CA ASP A 40 -2.41 18.80 6.93
C ASP A 40 -2.29 19.07 8.44
N GLY A 41 -2.26 18.00 9.26
CA GLY A 41 -2.03 18.12 10.71
C GLY A 41 -0.65 18.70 11.03
N CYS A 42 0.41 18.19 10.40
CA CYS A 42 1.78 18.66 10.58
C CYS A 42 1.94 20.13 10.18
N LYS A 43 1.28 20.58 9.10
CA LYS A 43 1.24 21.99 8.73
C LYS A 43 0.45 22.84 9.73
N ALA A 44 -0.66 22.33 10.26
CA ALA A 44 -1.44 23.01 11.29
C ALA A 44 -0.65 23.20 12.60
N GLU A 45 0.30 22.30 12.90
CA GLU A 45 1.26 22.42 14.00
C GLU A 45 2.35 23.50 13.74
N GLY A 46 2.38 24.10 12.56
CA GLY A 46 3.31 25.17 12.20
C GLY A 46 4.64 24.68 11.59
N HIS A 47 4.74 23.41 11.23
CA HIS A 47 5.94 22.86 10.60
C HIS A 47 6.04 23.23 9.11
N GLY A 48 7.29 23.23 8.60
CA GLY A 48 7.58 23.52 7.19
C GLY A 48 7.17 22.36 6.27
N PHE A 49 6.90 22.69 5.00
CA PHE A 49 6.46 21.73 3.99
C PHE A 49 7.36 20.49 3.90
N SER A 50 8.66 20.65 3.67
CA SER A 50 9.58 19.52 3.48
C SER A 50 9.75 18.66 4.74
N PHE A 51 9.60 19.26 5.93
CA PHE A 51 9.61 18.48 7.16
C PHE A 51 8.36 17.59 7.24
N CYS A 52 7.19 18.14 6.95
CA CYS A 52 5.95 17.39 6.95
C CYS A 52 5.92 16.31 5.87
N GLU A 53 6.46 16.60 4.68
CA GLU A 53 6.58 15.65 3.59
C GLU A 53 7.36 14.40 4.03
N VAL A 54 8.59 14.58 4.51
CA VAL A 54 9.46 13.44 4.89
C VAL A 54 8.90 12.69 6.10
N LYS A 55 8.38 13.41 7.10
CA LYS A 55 7.76 12.79 8.28
C LYS A 55 6.56 11.92 7.87
N CYS A 56 5.62 12.50 7.13
CA CYS A 56 4.39 11.81 6.77
C CYS A 56 4.61 10.68 5.77
N ASP A 57 5.59 10.81 4.87
CA ASP A 57 5.99 9.72 3.98
C ASP A 57 6.50 8.51 4.79
N THR A 58 7.36 8.76 5.78
CA THR A 58 7.90 7.72 6.66
C THR A 58 6.79 7.08 7.52
N ASP A 59 6.01 7.90 8.24
CA ASP A 59 4.96 7.42 9.15
C ASP A 59 3.90 6.59 8.41
N CYS A 60 3.51 7.01 7.21
CA CYS A 60 2.51 6.29 6.41
C CYS A 60 3.08 5.03 5.75
N THR A 61 4.35 5.03 5.36
CA THR A 61 5.02 3.82 4.84
C THR A 61 5.14 2.77 5.95
N ASP A 62 5.53 3.15 7.17
CA ASP A 62 5.62 2.24 8.31
C ASP A 62 4.25 1.63 8.64
N LYS A 63 3.18 2.44 8.57
CA LYS A 63 1.81 1.97 8.75
C LYS A 63 1.39 0.98 7.66
N GLU A 64 1.68 1.28 6.40
CA GLU A 64 1.38 0.43 5.26
C GLU A 64 2.07 -0.94 5.37
N ILE A 65 3.35 -0.94 5.78
CA ILE A 65 4.12 -2.16 6.01
C ILE A 65 3.54 -2.97 7.17
N ALA A 66 3.17 -2.33 8.28
CA ALA A 66 2.57 -3.02 9.43
C ALA A 66 1.22 -3.67 9.07
N GLU A 67 0.37 -2.97 8.32
CA GLU A 67 -0.92 -3.48 7.84
C GLU A 67 -0.73 -4.64 6.84
N THR A 68 0.25 -4.54 5.94
CA THR A 68 0.53 -5.59 4.95
C THR A 68 1.13 -6.85 5.59
N LEU A 69 1.99 -6.69 6.59
CA LEU A 69 2.67 -7.80 7.27
C LEU A 69 1.85 -8.41 8.43
N ASN A 70 0.65 -7.86 8.75
CA ASN A 70 -0.16 -8.27 9.91
C ASN A 70 0.66 -8.34 11.22
N LEU A 71 1.58 -7.39 11.43
CA LEU A 71 2.30 -7.27 12.70
C LEU A 71 1.36 -6.57 13.70
N HIS A 72 0.49 -7.37 14.33
CA HIS A 72 -0.43 -6.96 15.40
C HIS A 72 0.14 -7.34 16.78
#